data_AF-A0A7J8CH25-F1
#
_entry.id   AF-A0A7J8CH25-F1
#
_cell.length_a   1.000
_cell.length_b   1.000
_cell.length_c   1.000
_cell.angle_alpha   90.00
_cell.angle_beta   90.00
_cell.angle_gamma   90.00
#
_symmetry.space_group_name_H-M   'P 1'
#
loop_
_entity.id
_entity.type
_entity.pdbx_description
1 polymer ?
#
loop_
_entity_poly.entity_id
_entity_poly.type
_entity_poly.pdbx_seq_one_letter_code
_entity_poly.pdbx_strand_id
1 'polypeptide(L)'
;MATAKEAAKPSPAMDTQLPVPNLEVLPWPQVVTSTPAPKAEPAIIPAVKIPQQTELVDEDAMSQIRKGHDTMCVVLTSRHKNLDSVRAVWTTGDIKSSLTGALFAQTSVDSAVAINDLSVVVDLLNIVNQKASLWKLDLCTTVLPQIEKLLQSKYESYVQTGCTSLKLILQRFLPLITDILAAPPSVGVDISREERLHKCRLCYKQLKSISGLVRSKSGLSGRHGSAFRELHLLMASLD
;
A
#
# COMPACT_ATOMS: atom_id res chain seq x y z
N MET A 1 -48.58 43.88 18.02
CA MET A 1 -47.54 44.78 18.56
C MET A 1 -46.20 44.36 17.98
N ALA A 2 -45.51 45.31 17.37
CA ALA A 2 -44.22 45.15 16.69
C ALA A 2 -43.03 45.27 17.67
N THR A 3 -41.87 44.73 17.27
CA THR A 3 -40.49 45.29 17.38
C THR A 3 -39.50 44.22 16.87
N ALA A 4 -38.94 44.37 15.66
CA ALA A 4 -37.60 44.92 15.33
C ALA A 4 -36.43 44.03 15.85
N LYS A 5 -35.80 43.20 15.01
CA LYS A 5 -34.63 43.45 14.14
C LYS A 5 -33.32 43.62 14.91
N GLU A 6 -32.46 42.60 14.87
CA GLU A 6 -31.00 42.79 14.97
C GLU A 6 -30.28 41.79 14.06
N ALA A 7 -29.38 42.31 13.22
CA ALA A 7 -28.56 41.57 12.28
C ALA A 7 -27.18 41.36 12.91
N ALA A 8 -26.76 40.10 13.06
CA ALA A 8 -25.42 39.76 13.50
C ALA A 8 -24.45 39.65 12.31
N LYS A 9 -23.40 40.45 12.39
CA LYS A 9 -22.32 40.65 11.41
C LYS A 9 -21.30 39.49 11.49
N PRO A 10 -20.67 39.06 10.38
CA PRO A 10 -19.66 38.00 10.41
C PRO A 10 -18.35 38.52 11.03
N SER A 11 -17.77 37.75 11.95
CA SER A 11 -16.46 38.03 12.57
C SER A 11 -15.33 37.38 11.78
N PRO A 12 -14.11 37.95 11.82
CA PRO A 12 -13.07 37.74 10.80
C PRO A 12 -12.28 36.44 11.00
N ALA A 13 -11.77 35.92 9.88
CA ALA A 13 -10.81 34.83 9.84
C ALA A 13 -9.50 35.24 10.55
N MET A 14 -9.08 34.46 11.54
CA MET A 14 -7.73 34.52 12.09
C MET A 14 -6.83 33.63 11.24
N ASP A 15 -5.99 34.25 10.41
CA ASP A 15 -4.82 33.63 9.81
C ASP A 15 -3.89 33.15 10.93
N THR A 16 -3.90 31.84 11.19
CA THR A 16 -2.90 31.20 12.05
C THR A 16 -1.80 30.69 11.16
N GLN A 17 -0.80 31.55 10.94
CA GLN A 17 0.44 31.20 10.24
C GLN A 17 1.21 30.19 11.11
N LEU A 18 1.23 28.93 10.69
CA LEU A 18 2.07 27.90 11.30
C LEU A 18 3.55 28.23 11.01
N PRO A 19 4.46 28.17 12.01
CA PRO A 19 5.88 28.39 11.76
C PRO A 19 6.44 27.28 10.87
N VAL A 20 7.10 27.67 9.77
CA VAL A 20 7.85 26.76 8.90
C VAL A 20 9.05 26.22 9.71
N PRO A 21 9.27 24.89 9.79
CA PRO A 21 10.48 24.35 10.40
C PRO A 21 11.70 24.76 9.57
N ASN A 22 12.71 25.33 10.22
CA ASN A 22 13.98 25.67 9.58
C ASN A 22 14.71 24.38 9.22
N LEU A 23 14.77 24.04 7.94
CA LEU A 23 15.49 22.87 7.46
C LEU A 23 16.96 23.27 7.27
N GLU A 24 17.80 22.99 8.27
CA GLU A 24 19.25 23.02 8.10
C GLU A 24 19.62 22.03 6.99
N VAL A 25 20.07 22.57 5.86
CA VAL A 25 20.59 21.80 4.73
C VAL A 25 21.93 21.20 5.15
N LEU A 26 21.94 19.92 5.49
CA LEU A 26 23.17 19.14 5.66
C LEU A 26 23.95 19.14 4.33
N PRO A 27 25.25 19.47 4.32
CA PRO A 27 26.05 19.41 3.11
C PRO A 27 26.18 17.97 2.63
N TRP A 28 25.99 17.73 1.34
CA TRP A 28 26.27 16.43 0.73
C TRP A 28 27.75 16.07 0.91
N PRO A 29 28.09 14.80 1.18
CA PRO A 29 29.48 14.39 1.33
C PRO A 29 30.22 14.56 -0.01
N GLN A 30 31.33 15.29 0.00
CA GLN A 30 32.17 15.45 -1.19
C GLN A 30 32.90 14.13 -1.48
N VAL A 31 32.72 13.62 -2.69
CA VAL A 31 33.46 12.47 -3.21
C VAL A 31 34.89 12.93 -3.54
N VAL A 32 35.86 12.52 -2.73
CA VAL A 32 37.28 12.76 -2.99
C VAL A 32 37.79 11.63 -3.88
N THR A 33 37.82 11.85 -5.20
CA THR A 33 38.57 11.00 -6.13
C THR A 33 39.96 11.60 -6.34
N SER A 34 40.95 10.98 -5.71
CA SER A 34 42.36 11.24 -5.90
C SER A 34 42.80 10.75 -7.29
N THR A 35 43.34 11.65 -8.11
CA THR A 35 44.08 11.27 -9.33
C THR A 35 45.43 12.01 -9.34
N PRO A 36 46.57 11.35 -9.60
CA PRO A 36 47.88 12.01 -9.63
C PRO A 36 48.08 12.76 -10.95
N ALA A 37 48.75 13.92 -10.87
CA ALA A 37 49.08 14.78 -11.99
C ALA A 37 50.19 14.23 -12.90
N PRO A 38 50.18 14.56 -14.20
CA PRO A 38 51.39 14.73 -14.99
C PRO A 38 51.59 16.16 -15.49
N LYS A 39 52.84 16.44 -15.81
CA LYS A 39 53.51 17.74 -16.03
C LYS A 39 52.98 18.55 -17.24
N ALA A 40 53.25 19.85 -17.17
CA ALA A 40 52.84 20.91 -18.09
C ALA A 40 53.42 20.83 -19.51
N GLU A 41 52.59 21.21 -20.49
CA GLU A 41 52.94 21.78 -21.79
C GLU A 41 51.92 22.90 -22.12
N PRO A 42 52.33 24.06 -22.68
CA PRO A 42 51.40 25.13 -23.00
C PRO A 42 50.85 24.95 -24.42
N ALA A 43 49.68 24.30 -24.54
CA ALA A 43 48.92 24.31 -25.79
C ALA A 43 48.01 25.55 -25.83
N ILE A 44 48.24 26.40 -26.84
CA ILE A 44 47.39 27.55 -27.18
C ILE A 44 46.05 26.99 -27.67
N ILE A 45 44.99 27.10 -26.85
CA ILE A 45 43.63 26.74 -27.25
C ILE A 45 42.94 28.01 -27.76
N PRO A 46 42.37 28.04 -28.99
CA PRO A 46 41.54 29.15 -29.41
C PRO A 46 40.28 29.17 -28.54
N ALA A 47 39.92 30.33 -28.00
CA ALA A 47 38.68 30.53 -27.25
C ALA A 47 37.46 30.26 -28.14
N VAL A 48 37.01 29.00 -28.19
CA VAL A 48 35.70 28.65 -28.73
C VAL A 48 34.69 29.06 -27.66
N LYS A 49 33.92 30.10 -27.96
CA LYS A 49 32.71 30.45 -27.21
C LYS A 49 31.74 29.27 -27.30
N ILE A 50 31.63 28.47 -26.23
CA ILE A 50 30.50 27.56 -25.98
C ILE A 50 29.67 27.96 -24.73
N PRO A 51 29.23 29.23 -24.53
CA PRO A 51 28.24 29.51 -23.47
C PRO A 51 26.83 28.98 -23.82
N GLN A 52 26.46 28.98 -25.10
CA GLN A 52 25.08 28.69 -25.51
C GLN A 52 24.69 27.22 -25.42
N GLN A 53 25.65 26.29 -25.54
CA GLN A 53 25.33 24.87 -25.59
C GLN A 53 25.08 24.28 -24.20
N THR A 54 25.72 24.82 -23.15
CA THR A 54 25.54 24.38 -21.75
C THR A 54 24.23 24.90 -21.16
N GLU A 55 23.86 26.17 -21.43
CA GLU A 55 22.59 26.74 -20.94
C GLU A 55 21.35 26.06 -21.55
N LEU A 56 21.41 25.66 -22.83
CA LEU A 56 20.33 24.93 -23.49
C LEU A 56 20.13 23.52 -22.92
N VAL A 57 21.21 22.89 -22.43
CA VAL A 57 21.17 21.56 -21.80
C VAL A 57 20.59 21.64 -20.39
N ASP A 58 20.90 22.69 -19.63
CA ASP A 58 20.35 22.89 -18.28
C ASP A 58 18.85 23.21 -18.29
N GLU A 59 18.36 24.00 -19.24
CA GLU A 59 16.91 24.26 -19.34
C GLU A 59 16.12 23.02 -19.81
N ASP A 60 16.64 22.23 -20.76
CA ASP A 60 15.99 20.98 -21.15
C ASP A 60 15.98 19.96 -20.00
N ALA A 61 17.10 19.81 -19.28
CA ALA A 61 17.17 18.96 -18.09
C ALA A 61 16.15 19.40 -17.02
N MET A 62 16.08 20.70 -16.72
CA MET A 62 15.12 21.24 -15.77
C MET A 62 13.68 21.09 -16.25
N SER A 63 13.42 21.23 -17.55
CA SER A 63 12.11 20.97 -18.16
C SER A 63 11.69 19.51 -17.99
N GLN A 64 12.60 18.55 -18.24
CA GLN A 64 12.32 17.12 -18.02
C GLN A 64 12.01 16.81 -16.54
N ILE A 65 12.72 17.43 -15.60
CA ILE A 65 12.46 17.27 -14.15
C ILE A 65 11.07 17.82 -13.79
N ARG A 66 10.74 19.03 -14.28
CA ARG A 66 9.46 19.70 -13.97
C ARG A 66 8.25 18.99 -14.56
N LYS A 67 8.41 18.26 -15.68
CA LYS A 67 7.33 17.60 -16.43
C LYS A 67 6.44 16.68 -15.59
N GLY A 68 6.99 16.02 -14.57
CA GLY A 68 6.24 15.11 -13.69
C GLY A 68 5.87 15.69 -12.32
N HIS A 69 6.38 16.89 -11.99
CA HIS A 69 6.37 17.42 -10.63
C HIS A 69 4.94 17.59 -10.08
N ASP A 70 4.08 18.31 -10.78
CA ASP A 70 2.73 18.61 -10.28
C ASP A 70 1.88 17.35 -10.12
N THR A 71 2.06 16.38 -11.04
CA THR A 71 1.43 15.07 -10.94
C THR A 71 1.89 14.34 -9.68
N MET A 72 3.20 14.33 -9.40
CA MET A 72 3.75 13.71 -8.20
C MET A 72 3.28 14.40 -6.92
N CYS A 73 3.24 15.73 -6.88
CA CYS A 73 2.72 16.49 -5.74
C CYS A 73 1.26 16.12 -5.44
N VAL A 74 0.40 16.08 -6.46
CA VAL A 74 -1.01 15.71 -6.30
C VAL A 74 -1.16 14.24 -5.84
N VAL A 75 -0.46 13.30 -6.50
CA VAL A 75 -0.55 11.88 -6.18
C VAL A 75 -0.06 11.59 -4.76
N LEU A 76 1.10 12.13 -4.37
CA LEU A 76 1.67 11.89 -3.04
C LEU A 76 0.86 12.57 -1.95
N THR A 77 0.40 13.81 -2.17
CA THR A 77 -0.45 14.51 -1.18
C THR A 77 -1.77 13.79 -0.98
N SER A 78 -2.41 13.32 -2.06
CA SER A 78 -3.65 12.56 -1.95
C SER A 78 -3.44 11.23 -1.25
N ARG A 79 -2.38 10.47 -1.59
CA ARG A 79 -2.07 9.20 -0.94
C ARG A 79 -1.77 9.38 0.54
N HIS A 80 -1.00 10.42 0.90
CA HIS A 80 -0.70 10.74 2.30
C HIS A 80 -1.97 11.03 3.10
N LYS A 81 -2.86 11.88 2.58
CA LYS A 81 -4.15 12.19 3.24
C LYS A 81 -5.01 10.93 3.44
N ASN A 82 -5.02 10.04 2.44
CA ASN A 82 -5.75 8.77 2.53
C ASN A 82 -5.13 7.85 3.61
N LEU A 83 -3.81 7.73 3.63
CA LEU A 83 -3.09 6.95 4.65
C LEU A 83 -3.28 7.51 6.06
N ASP A 84 -3.29 8.84 6.23
CA ASP A 84 -3.59 9.46 7.53
C ASP A 84 -4.99 9.11 8.02
N SER A 85 -5.97 9.09 7.12
CA SER A 85 -7.34 8.69 7.44
C SER A 85 -7.41 7.23 7.90
N VAL A 86 -6.72 6.33 7.18
CA VAL A 86 -6.60 4.90 7.56
C VAL A 86 -5.87 4.72 8.88
N ARG A 87 -4.81 5.51 9.11
CA ARG A 87 -4.00 5.48 10.33
C ARG A 87 -4.79 5.94 11.55
N ALA A 88 -5.63 6.95 11.43
CA ALA A 88 -6.47 7.43 12.53
C ALA A 88 -7.33 6.30 13.12
N VAL A 89 -7.87 5.45 12.25
CA VAL A 89 -8.65 4.24 12.59
C VAL A 89 -7.76 3.12 13.18
N TRP A 90 -6.51 3.02 12.73
CA TRP A 90 -5.55 2.03 13.25
C TRP A 90 -5.15 2.33 14.70
N THR A 91 -5.02 3.61 15.04
CA THR A 91 -4.45 4.08 16.31
C THR A 91 -5.48 4.35 17.40
N THR A 92 -6.76 4.01 17.21
CA THR A 92 -7.83 4.33 18.18
C THR A 92 -7.80 3.48 19.47
N GLY A 93 -6.62 3.01 19.92
CA GLY A 93 -6.44 2.29 21.17
C GLY A 93 -5.00 1.81 21.40
N ASP A 94 -4.73 1.26 22.58
CA ASP A 94 -3.43 0.69 22.94
C ASP A 94 -3.24 -0.65 22.16
N ILE A 95 -2.48 -0.61 21.05
CA ILE A 95 -2.27 -1.73 20.10
C ILE A 95 -1.44 -2.88 20.71
N LYS A 96 -0.99 -2.75 21.97
CA LYS A 96 -0.12 -3.75 22.62
C LYS A 96 -0.78 -5.13 22.76
N SER A 97 -2.11 -5.22 22.86
CA SER A 97 -2.81 -6.51 22.86
C SER A 97 -3.01 -7.01 21.42
N SER A 98 -2.63 -8.26 21.14
CA SER A 98 -2.82 -8.86 19.81
C SER A 98 -4.30 -8.96 19.41
N LEU A 99 -5.23 -8.94 20.37
CA LEU A 99 -6.67 -8.95 20.10
C LEU A 99 -7.16 -7.57 19.67
N THR A 100 -6.74 -6.50 20.35
CA THR A 100 -7.09 -5.12 19.95
C THR A 100 -6.44 -4.74 18.63
N GLY A 101 -5.17 -5.12 18.43
CA GLY A 101 -4.46 -4.86 17.17
C GLY A 101 -5.12 -5.52 15.94
N ALA A 102 -5.66 -6.73 16.09
CA ALA A 102 -6.35 -7.41 14.98
C ALA A 102 -7.68 -6.74 14.62
N LEU A 103 -8.44 -6.24 15.60
CA LEU A 103 -9.68 -5.52 15.36
C LEU A 103 -9.42 -4.19 14.62
N PHE A 104 -8.43 -3.41 15.06
CA PHE A 104 -8.07 -2.17 14.36
C PHE A 104 -7.52 -2.42 12.96
N ALA A 105 -6.80 -3.53 12.75
CA ALA A 105 -6.35 -3.93 11.42
C ALA A 105 -7.50 -4.20 10.46
N GLN A 106 -8.55 -4.87 10.93
CA GLN A 106 -9.79 -5.04 10.17
C GLN A 106 -10.38 -3.70 9.75
N THR A 107 -10.65 -2.82 10.72
CA THR A 107 -11.34 -1.55 10.45
C THR A 107 -10.50 -0.63 9.54
N SER A 108 -9.19 -0.61 9.70
CA SER A 108 -8.29 0.13 8.81
C SER A 108 -8.28 -0.42 7.39
N VAL A 109 -8.31 -1.75 7.22
CA VAL A 109 -8.40 -2.36 5.88
C VAL A 109 -9.75 -2.06 5.23
N ASP A 110 -10.86 -2.14 5.97
CA ASP A 110 -12.19 -1.76 5.47
C ASP A 110 -12.21 -0.28 5.05
N SER A 111 -11.61 0.60 5.85
CA SER A 111 -11.46 2.02 5.52
C SER A 111 -10.61 2.24 4.25
N ALA A 112 -9.48 1.54 4.11
CA ALA A 112 -8.64 1.61 2.92
C ALA A 112 -9.38 1.14 1.66
N VAL A 113 -10.19 0.08 1.77
CA VAL A 113 -11.04 -0.41 0.69
C VAL A 113 -12.13 0.60 0.34
N ALA A 114 -12.73 1.25 1.33
CA ALA A 114 -13.77 2.26 1.12
C ALA A 114 -13.23 3.54 0.45
N ILE A 115 -11.98 3.93 0.72
CA ILE A 115 -11.29 5.02 0.01
C ILE A 115 -11.12 4.70 -1.49
N ASN A 116 -11.11 3.41 -1.84
CA ASN A 116 -11.00 2.92 -3.22
C ASN A 116 -9.72 3.37 -3.95
N ASP A 117 -8.63 3.53 -3.19
CA ASP A 117 -7.28 3.75 -3.72
C ASP A 117 -6.44 2.49 -3.49
N LEU A 118 -6.16 1.76 -4.57
CA LEU A 118 -5.43 0.49 -4.49
C LEU A 118 -4.02 0.67 -3.94
N SER A 119 -3.39 1.83 -4.13
CA SER A 119 -2.05 2.08 -3.59
C SER A 119 -2.04 2.13 -2.05
N VAL A 120 -3.09 2.70 -1.46
CA VAL A 120 -3.30 2.74 0.00
C VAL A 120 -3.52 1.32 0.55
N VAL A 121 -4.27 0.49 -0.16
CA VAL A 121 -4.47 -0.92 0.20
C VAL A 121 -3.14 -1.69 0.17
N VAL A 122 -2.30 -1.46 -0.84
CA VAL A 122 -0.97 -2.08 -0.94
C VAL A 122 -0.07 -1.66 0.21
N ASP A 123 0.01 -0.37 0.51
CA ASP A 123 0.83 0.15 1.61
C ASP A 123 0.40 -0.45 2.95
N LEU A 124 -0.91 -0.54 3.20
CA LEU A 124 -1.45 -1.14 4.42
C LEU A 124 -1.19 -2.65 4.49
N LEU A 125 -1.40 -3.40 3.40
CA LEU A 125 -1.13 -4.83 3.36
C LEU A 125 0.35 -5.13 3.60
N ASN A 126 1.27 -4.31 3.10
CA ASN A 126 2.70 -4.47 3.36
C ASN A 126 3.06 -4.29 4.85
N ILE A 127 2.29 -3.53 5.61
CA ILE A 127 2.44 -3.43 7.07
C ILE A 127 1.82 -4.66 7.75
N VAL A 128 0.56 -4.98 7.41
CA VAL A 128 -0.21 -6.08 8.02
C VAL A 128 0.42 -7.45 7.77
N ASN A 129 1.05 -7.65 6.60
CA ASN A 129 1.79 -8.86 6.24
C ASN A 129 2.98 -9.15 7.18
N GLN A 130 3.55 -8.13 7.84
CA GLN A 130 4.71 -8.31 8.72
C GLN A 130 4.34 -8.95 10.06
N LYS A 131 3.04 -8.95 10.43
CA LYS A 131 2.58 -9.49 11.71
C LYS A 131 1.36 -10.38 11.52
N ALA A 132 1.62 -11.67 11.34
CA ALA A 132 0.57 -12.68 11.16
C ALA A 132 -0.47 -12.74 12.30
N SER A 133 -0.16 -12.26 13.52
CA SER A 133 -1.11 -12.25 14.64
C SER A 133 -2.22 -11.20 14.50
N LEU A 134 -2.09 -10.24 13.58
CA LEU A 134 -3.12 -9.27 13.24
C LEU A 134 -4.21 -9.86 12.35
N TRP A 135 -3.93 -11.00 11.72
CA TRP A 135 -4.88 -11.65 10.83
C TRP A 135 -5.91 -12.44 11.62
N LYS A 136 -7.18 -12.23 11.27
CA LYS A 136 -8.33 -13.02 11.74
C LYS A 136 -9.13 -13.48 10.53
N LEU A 137 -10.05 -14.42 10.76
CA LEU A 137 -10.91 -14.94 9.70
C LEU A 137 -11.73 -13.82 9.03
N ASP A 138 -12.22 -12.87 9.81
CA ASP A 138 -12.99 -11.71 9.34
C ASP A 138 -12.19 -10.90 8.31
N LEU A 139 -10.89 -10.70 8.56
CA LEU A 139 -10.01 -9.95 7.66
C LEU A 139 -9.82 -10.63 6.32
N CYS A 140 -9.81 -11.97 6.31
CA CYS A 140 -9.70 -12.73 5.07
C CYS A 140 -10.87 -12.40 4.12
N THR A 141 -12.09 -12.22 4.65
CA THR A 141 -13.28 -11.93 3.82
C THR A 141 -13.19 -10.59 3.08
N THR A 142 -12.58 -9.58 3.69
CA THR A 142 -12.32 -8.26 3.06
C THR A 142 -11.11 -8.29 2.13
N VAL A 143 -10.03 -8.99 2.52
CA VAL A 143 -8.75 -8.92 1.83
C VAL A 143 -8.71 -9.81 0.58
N LEU A 144 -9.38 -10.96 0.57
CA LEU A 144 -9.36 -11.88 -0.57
C LEU A 144 -9.79 -11.22 -1.90
N PRO A 145 -10.87 -10.42 -1.97
CA PRO A 145 -11.21 -9.64 -3.17
C PRO A 145 -10.11 -8.64 -3.60
N GLN A 146 -9.38 -8.04 -2.66
CA GLN A 146 -8.28 -7.14 -3.00
C GLN A 146 -7.07 -7.92 -3.52
N ILE A 147 -6.77 -9.08 -2.95
CA ILE A 147 -5.74 -10.00 -3.47
C ILE A 147 -6.02 -10.35 -4.92
N GLU A 148 -7.26 -10.70 -5.28
CA GLU A 148 -7.62 -11.02 -6.66
C GLU A 148 -7.29 -9.88 -7.63
N LYS A 149 -7.61 -8.62 -7.26
CA LYS A 149 -7.22 -7.42 -8.02
C LYS A 149 -5.70 -7.25 -8.11
N LEU A 150 -4.99 -7.43 -6.99
CA LEU A 150 -3.54 -7.28 -6.92
C LEU A 150 -2.81 -8.30 -7.81
N LEU A 151 -3.26 -9.55 -7.80
CA LEU A 151 -2.71 -10.61 -8.63
C LEU A 151 -2.91 -10.36 -10.13
N GLN A 152 -3.88 -9.52 -10.52
CA GLN A 152 -4.11 -9.10 -11.90
C GLN A 152 -3.42 -7.77 -12.26
N SER A 153 -2.76 -7.11 -11.31
CA SER A 153 -2.08 -5.84 -11.54
C SER A 153 -0.96 -5.96 -12.57
N LYS A 154 -0.77 -4.89 -13.36
CA LYS A 154 0.40 -4.72 -14.24
C LYS A 154 1.69 -4.43 -13.47
N TYR A 155 1.57 -3.99 -12.21
CA TYR A 155 2.71 -3.64 -11.37
C TYR A 155 3.21 -4.85 -10.60
N GLU A 156 4.46 -5.23 -10.82
CA GLU A 156 5.08 -6.40 -10.17
C GLU A 156 5.06 -6.35 -8.64
N SER A 157 5.26 -5.18 -8.05
CA SER A 157 5.23 -4.97 -6.60
C SER A 157 3.83 -5.22 -6.01
N TYR A 158 2.77 -4.92 -6.77
CA TYR A 158 1.39 -5.14 -6.34
C TYR A 158 1.08 -6.63 -6.37
N VAL A 159 1.48 -7.33 -7.44
CA VAL A 159 1.35 -8.79 -7.53
C VAL A 159 2.09 -9.46 -6.39
N GLN A 160 3.32 -9.03 -6.08
CA GLN A 160 4.10 -9.58 -4.96
C GLN A 160 3.40 -9.37 -3.61
N THR A 161 2.81 -8.20 -3.38
CA THR A 161 2.03 -7.91 -2.16
C THR A 161 0.84 -8.88 -2.06
N GLY A 162 0.08 -9.04 -3.14
CA GLY A 162 -1.04 -9.99 -3.22
C GLY A 162 -0.62 -11.43 -2.97
N CYS A 163 0.48 -11.89 -3.58
CA CYS A 163 1.02 -13.23 -3.35
C CYS A 163 1.41 -13.47 -1.89
N THR A 164 2.06 -12.48 -1.28
CA THR A 164 2.51 -12.56 0.13
C THR A 164 1.32 -12.67 1.08
N SER A 165 0.29 -11.83 0.87
CA SER A 165 -0.95 -11.88 1.64
C SER A 165 -1.70 -13.20 1.42
N LEU A 166 -1.81 -13.68 0.18
CA LEU A 166 -2.50 -14.94 -0.13
C LEU A 166 -1.80 -16.14 0.52
N LYS A 167 -0.47 -16.20 0.44
CA LYS A 167 0.34 -17.25 1.07
C LYS A 167 0.08 -17.30 2.57
N LEU A 168 0.05 -16.14 3.23
CA LEU A 168 -0.24 -16.03 4.66
C LEU A 168 -1.64 -16.59 4.97
N ILE A 169 -2.67 -16.20 4.20
CA ILE A 169 -4.04 -16.70 4.38
C ILE A 169 -4.09 -18.22 4.23
N LEU A 170 -3.49 -18.76 3.17
CA LEU A 170 -3.48 -20.20 2.89
C LEU A 170 -2.80 -20.98 4.02
N GLN A 171 -1.62 -20.56 4.46
CA GLN A 171 -0.89 -21.26 5.51
C GLN A 171 -1.57 -21.22 6.88
N ARG A 172 -2.30 -20.14 7.19
CA ARG A 172 -2.90 -19.92 8.52
C ARG A 172 -4.34 -20.38 8.63
N PHE A 173 -5.15 -20.12 7.61
CA PHE A 173 -6.60 -20.25 7.69
C PHE A 173 -7.15 -21.37 6.81
N LEU A 174 -6.42 -21.85 5.80
CA LEU A 174 -6.94 -22.93 4.95
C LEU A 174 -7.27 -24.20 5.75
N PRO A 175 -6.41 -24.71 6.66
CA PRO A 175 -6.75 -25.89 7.48
C PRO A 175 -8.01 -25.65 8.34
N LEU A 176 -8.10 -24.47 8.98
CA LEU A 176 -9.27 -24.09 9.77
C LEU A 176 -10.56 -24.04 8.93
N ILE A 177 -10.47 -23.47 7.72
CA ILE A 177 -11.60 -23.36 6.79
C ILE A 177 -12.05 -24.76 6.36
N THR A 178 -11.12 -25.63 5.95
CA THR A 178 -11.46 -27.00 5.52
C THR A 178 -12.06 -27.81 6.65
N ASP A 179 -11.52 -27.71 7.87
CA ASP A 179 -12.02 -28.45 9.04
C ASP A 179 -13.45 -28.01 9.41
N ILE A 180 -13.72 -26.70 9.41
CA ILE A 180 -15.06 -26.17 9.71
C ILE A 180 -16.08 -26.58 8.64
N LEU A 181 -15.67 -26.63 7.36
CA LEU A 181 -16.56 -27.03 6.27
C LEU A 181 -16.80 -28.54 6.21
N ALA A 182 -15.82 -29.35 6.65
CA ALA A 182 -15.94 -30.80 6.74
C ALA A 182 -16.71 -31.27 7.98
N ALA A 183 -16.85 -30.42 9.00
CA ALA A 183 -17.53 -30.76 10.24
C ALA A 183 -19.02 -31.12 10.01
N PRO A 184 -19.55 -32.16 10.68
CA PRO A 184 -20.96 -32.50 10.62
C PRO A 184 -21.87 -31.34 11.06
N PRO A 185 -23.11 -31.25 10.53
CA PRO A 185 -24.07 -30.25 10.96
C PRO A 185 -24.31 -30.39 12.47
N SER A 186 -24.23 -29.28 13.20
CA SER A 186 -24.50 -29.31 14.63
C SER A 186 -25.97 -29.23 14.94
N VAL A 187 -26.37 -29.99 15.96
CA VAL A 187 -27.70 -29.88 16.56
C VAL A 187 -27.65 -28.77 17.60
N GLY A 188 -28.52 -27.77 17.46
CA GLY A 188 -28.61 -26.60 18.34
C GLY A 188 -28.36 -25.28 17.61
N VAL A 189 -28.82 -24.18 18.20
CA VAL A 189 -28.67 -22.82 17.67
C VAL A 189 -27.45 -22.16 18.34
N ASP A 190 -26.32 -22.14 17.66
CA ASP A 190 -25.12 -21.39 18.05
C ASP A 190 -24.81 -20.36 16.96
N ILE A 191 -25.29 -19.14 17.17
CA ILE A 191 -25.18 -18.03 16.21
C ILE A 191 -23.71 -17.75 15.89
N SER A 192 -22.83 -17.75 16.89
CA SER A 192 -21.40 -17.48 16.69
C SER A 192 -20.72 -18.56 15.84
N ARG A 193 -21.12 -19.82 16.01
CA ARG A 193 -20.64 -20.91 15.17
C ARG A 193 -21.17 -20.80 13.74
N GLU A 194 -22.44 -20.46 13.56
CA GLU A 194 -23.05 -20.26 12.24
C GLU A 194 -22.40 -19.09 11.48
N GLU A 195 -22.14 -17.96 12.16
CA GLU A 195 -21.40 -16.82 11.62
C GLU A 195 -19.99 -17.22 11.17
N ARG A 196 -19.28 -17.99 11.99
CA ARG A 196 -17.94 -18.49 11.63
C ARG A 196 -17.99 -19.40 10.41
N LEU A 197 -18.97 -20.31 10.35
CA LEU A 197 -19.19 -21.19 9.20
C LEU A 197 -19.51 -20.39 7.93
N HIS A 198 -20.34 -19.34 8.04
CA HIS A 198 -20.65 -18.44 6.93
C HIS A 198 -19.38 -17.75 6.39
N LYS A 199 -18.55 -17.21 7.29
CA LYS A 199 -17.26 -16.60 6.93
C LYS A 199 -16.32 -17.60 6.25
N CYS A 200 -16.20 -18.82 6.78
CA CYS A 200 -15.41 -19.88 6.14
C CYS A 200 -15.92 -20.23 4.74
N ARG A 201 -17.24 -20.33 4.53
CA ARG A 201 -17.83 -20.56 3.19
C ARG A 201 -17.50 -19.42 2.22
N LEU A 202 -17.59 -18.17 2.68
CA LEU A 202 -17.25 -17.00 1.87
C LEU A 202 -15.77 -17.01 1.48
N CYS A 203 -14.87 -17.21 2.45
CA CYS A 203 -13.44 -17.31 2.18
C CYS A 203 -13.13 -18.45 1.22
N TYR A 204 -13.74 -19.63 1.41
CA TYR A 204 -13.53 -20.78 0.52
C TYR A 204 -13.98 -20.49 -0.92
N LYS A 205 -15.14 -19.85 -1.09
CA LYS A 205 -15.63 -19.43 -2.41
C LYS A 205 -14.65 -18.46 -3.09
N GLN A 206 -14.17 -17.45 -2.36
CA GLN A 206 -13.19 -16.48 -2.87
C GLN A 206 -11.85 -17.14 -3.20
N LEU A 207 -11.35 -18.03 -2.34
CA LEU A 207 -10.13 -18.81 -2.57
C LEU A 207 -10.26 -19.69 -3.82
N LYS A 208 -11.42 -20.31 -4.08
CA LYS A 208 -11.64 -21.11 -5.29
C LYS A 208 -11.63 -20.25 -6.56
N SER A 209 -12.16 -19.01 -6.50
CA SER A 209 -12.02 -18.03 -7.60
C SER A 209 -10.55 -17.71 -7.88
N ILE A 210 -9.80 -17.37 -6.82
CA ILE A 210 -8.38 -17.03 -6.92
C ILE A 210 -7.54 -18.23 -7.39
N SER A 211 -7.93 -19.47 -7.04
CA SER A 211 -7.24 -20.69 -7.49
C SER A 211 -7.21 -20.78 -9.02
N GLY A 212 -8.32 -20.48 -9.69
CA GLY A 212 -8.37 -20.44 -11.16
C GLY A 212 -7.39 -19.42 -11.75
N LEU A 213 -7.32 -18.22 -11.16
CA LEU A 213 -6.37 -17.20 -11.54
C LEU A 213 -4.91 -17.64 -11.33
N VAL A 214 -4.59 -18.18 -10.14
CA VAL A 214 -3.25 -18.67 -9.80
C VAL A 214 -2.82 -19.79 -10.76
N ARG A 215 -3.70 -20.75 -11.06
CA ARG A 215 -3.46 -21.84 -12.01
C ARG A 215 -3.07 -21.30 -13.38
N SER A 216 -3.83 -20.35 -13.92
CA SER A 216 -3.55 -19.73 -15.23
C SER A 216 -2.19 -19.01 -15.30
N LYS A 217 -1.64 -18.58 -14.15
CA LYS A 217 -0.36 -17.87 -14.06
C LYS A 217 0.81 -18.75 -13.60
N SER A 218 0.55 -19.96 -13.13
CA SER A 218 1.56 -20.88 -12.59
C SER A 218 2.59 -21.35 -13.62
N GLY A 219 2.23 -21.36 -14.91
CA GLY A 219 3.14 -21.68 -16.02
C GLY A 219 4.13 -20.58 -16.39
N LEU A 220 3.96 -19.37 -15.82
CA LEU A 220 4.88 -18.26 -16.09
C LEU A 220 6.26 -18.55 -15.49
N SER A 221 7.29 -18.01 -16.15
CA SER A 221 8.69 -18.05 -15.67
C SER A 221 9.08 -16.72 -15.02
N GLY A 222 10.20 -16.70 -14.29
CA GLY A 222 10.66 -15.51 -13.57
C GLY A 222 10.16 -15.44 -12.12
N ARG A 223 10.38 -14.29 -11.48
CA ARG A 223 10.14 -14.07 -10.02
C ARG A 223 8.71 -14.35 -9.61
N HIS A 224 7.72 -13.87 -10.37
CA HIS A 224 6.30 -14.12 -10.06
C HIS A 224 5.90 -15.54 -10.41
N GLY A 225 6.53 -16.14 -11.43
CA GLY A 225 6.32 -17.54 -11.80
C GLY A 225 6.56 -18.49 -10.62
N SER A 226 7.66 -18.32 -9.88
CA SER A 226 7.92 -19.12 -8.68
C SER A 226 6.89 -18.88 -7.56
N ALA A 227 6.45 -17.64 -7.34
CA ALA A 227 5.44 -17.33 -6.34
C ALA A 227 4.08 -17.95 -6.70
N PHE A 228 3.64 -17.87 -7.96
CA PHE A 228 2.40 -18.49 -8.42
C PHE A 228 2.46 -20.02 -8.36
N ARG A 229 3.62 -20.64 -8.64
CA ARG A 229 3.78 -22.10 -8.44
C ARG A 229 3.68 -22.50 -6.98
N GLU A 230 4.30 -21.75 -6.08
CA GLU A 230 4.18 -22.01 -4.64
C GLU A 230 2.71 -21.89 -4.18
N LEU A 231 2.02 -20.82 -4.61
CA LEU A 231 0.60 -20.65 -4.32
C LEU A 231 -0.25 -21.77 -4.91
N HIS A 232 0.01 -22.19 -6.15
CA HIS A 232 -0.71 -23.29 -6.79
C HIS A 232 -0.57 -24.60 -6.00
N LEU A 233 0.63 -24.90 -5.49
CA LEU A 233 0.86 -26.06 -4.62
C LEU A 233 0.11 -25.95 -3.29
N LEU A 234 0.12 -24.78 -2.65
CA LEU A 234 -0.63 -24.55 -1.41
C LEU A 234 -2.15 -24.64 -1.60
N MET A 235 -2.64 -24.36 -2.82
CA MET A 235 -4.05 -24.39 -3.18
C MET A 235 -4.51 -25.76 -3.71
N ALA A 236 -3.63 -26.76 -3.80
CA ALA A 236 -3.97 -28.07 -4.37
C ALA A 236 -5.09 -28.81 -3.61
N SER A 237 -5.32 -28.48 -2.33
CA SER A 237 -6.42 -29.05 -1.53
C SER A 237 -7.78 -28.40 -1.79
N LEU A 238 -7.86 -27.36 -2.63
CA LEU A 238 -9.10 -26.66 -2.98
C LEU A 238 -9.81 -27.24 -4.23
N ASP A 239 -9.12 -28.12 -4.95
CA ASP A 239 -9.63 -28.79 -6.15
C ASP A 239 -10.68 -29.84 -5.78
#